data_AF-A0A382D5H8-F1
#
_entry.id   AF-A0A382D5H8-F1
#
_cell.length_a   1.000
_cell.length_b   1.000
_cell.length_c   1.000
_cell.angle_alpha   90.00
_cell.angle_beta   90.00
_cell.angle_gamma   90.00
#
_symmetry.space_group_name_H-M   'P 1'
#
loop_
_entity.id
_entity.type
_entity.pdbx_description
1 polymer ?
#
loop_
_entity_poly.entity_id
_entity_poly.type
_entity_poly.pdbx_seq_one_letter_code
_entity_poly.pdbx_strand_id
1 'polypeptide(L)'
;MHKPQEGDARIAYLEHDVYHCPDDGQQLLFVPNEGSYRCDMCGGVLLSAKDIDSEVLESIMELPEVIEEGLSTECPTCSTDSDLSDGETALTNFAVEWYYYHTQTTPIGTMKVYQCGVSNVGHCTVCASTWFAGPGEFDALGRALGKNTTRIWREQFRRLGKKEKLWHISGGERRAIKTKNTFGVQEQSLLRQARLAGVETETERKWKEAASRSDNLCKHVADNGKMCDHRKSAKSTHDQDYCYKHQPE
;
A
#
# COMPACT_ATOMS: atom_id res chain seq x y z
N MET A 1 -26.26 8.99 -20.21
CA MET A 1 -26.37 7.67 -20.87
C MET A 1 -25.11 7.50 -21.72
N HIS A 2 -24.07 6.85 -21.21
CA HIS A 2 -22.85 6.62 -22.00
C HIS A 2 -23.20 5.62 -23.11
N LYS A 3 -22.92 5.99 -24.37
CA LYS A 3 -22.99 5.01 -25.47
C LYS A 3 -21.82 4.04 -25.26
N PRO A 4 -22.05 2.73 -25.25
CA PRO A 4 -20.96 1.78 -25.41
C PRO A 4 -20.29 2.09 -26.75
N GLN A 5 -18.97 2.33 -26.76
CA GLN A 5 -18.20 2.24 -28.01
C GLN A 5 -18.02 0.79 -28.47
N GLU A 6 -18.49 -0.17 -27.67
CA GLU A 6 -18.73 -1.55 -28.08
C GLU A 6 -19.79 -1.59 -29.21
N GLY A 7 -19.35 -1.38 -30.46
CA GLY A 7 -20.20 -1.56 -31.64
C GLY A 7 -19.89 -0.70 -32.88
N ASP A 8 -19.01 0.30 -32.82
CA ASP A 8 -18.70 1.10 -34.03
C ASP A 8 -17.57 0.45 -34.87
N ALA A 9 -17.97 -0.46 -35.75
CA ALA A 9 -17.09 -1.17 -36.68
C ALA A 9 -16.35 -0.27 -37.71
N ARG A 10 -16.52 1.06 -37.66
CA ARG A 10 -15.88 2.00 -38.61
C ARG A 10 -14.53 2.53 -38.16
N ILE A 11 -14.11 2.29 -36.91
CA ILE A 11 -12.80 2.78 -36.41
C ILE A 11 -11.92 1.60 -36.01
N ALA A 12 -11.17 1.09 -37.00
CA ALA A 12 -10.38 -0.13 -36.92
C ALA A 12 -9.18 -0.12 -35.92
N TYR A 13 -9.09 0.86 -35.02
CA TYR A 13 -8.02 0.98 -34.02
C TYR A 13 -8.46 1.64 -32.68
N LEU A 14 -9.77 1.83 -32.45
CA LEU A 14 -10.37 2.32 -31.19
C LEU A 14 -11.16 1.19 -30.50
N GLU A 15 -10.58 0.01 -30.38
CA GLU A 15 -11.31 -1.14 -29.80
C GLU A 15 -11.63 -0.98 -28.30
N HIS A 16 -11.09 0.05 -27.62
CA HIS A 16 -11.23 0.25 -26.18
C HIS A 16 -11.33 1.75 -25.84
N ASP A 17 -12.24 2.10 -24.93
CA ASP A 17 -12.36 3.44 -24.37
C ASP A 17 -11.02 3.90 -23.74
N VAL A 18 -10.70 5.19 -23.87
CA VAL A 18 -9.48 5.76 -23.28
C VAL A 18 -9.81 6.29 -21.88
N TYR A 19 -9.28 5.63 -20.86
CA TYR A 19 -9.41 6.07 -19.46
C TYR A 19 -8.09 6.62 -18.94
N HIS A 20 -8.17 7.53 -17.96
CA HIS A 20 -7.01 8.12 -17.30
C HIS A 20 -6.95 7.72 -15.83
N CYS A 21 -5.75 7.55 -15.30
CA CYS A 21 -5.53 7.25 -13.90
C CYS A 21 -5.96 8.45 -13.05
N PRO A 22 -6.77 8.24 -12.00
CA PRO A 22 -7.20 9.33 -11.14
C PRO A 22 -6.06 9.83 -10.23
N ASP A 23 -5.02 9.03 -10.02
CA ASP A 23 -3.91 9.36 -9.12
C ASP A 23 -2.81 10.17 -9.81
N ASP A 24 -2.52 9.87 -11.09
CA ASP A 24 -1.38 10.48 -11.82
C ASP A 24 -1.74 11.05 -13.21
N GLY A 25 -3.00 10.93 -13.63
CA GLY A 25 -3.51 11.46 -14.89
C GLY A 25 -3.05 10.69 -16.14
N GLN A 26 -2.28 9.61 -16.01
CA GLN A 26 -1.77 8.89 -17.18
C GLN A 26 -2.83 7.99 -17.80
N GLN A 27 -2.75 7.81 -19.11
CA GLN A 27 -3.62 6.88 -19.82
C GLN A 27 -3.48 5.46 -19.26
N LEU A 28 -4.61 4.87 -18.89
CA LEU A 28 -4.66 3.48 -18.44
C LEU A 28 -4.46 2.54 -19.62
N LEU A 29 -3.67 1.48 -19.38
CA LEU A 29 -3.41 0.43 -20.36
C LEU A 29 -4.43 -0.67 -20.22
N PHE A 30 -5.14 -0.99 -21.30
CA PHE A 30 -6.04 -2.13 -21.35
C PHE A 30 -5.27 -3.46 -21.33
N VAL A 31 -5.78 -4.43 -20.58
CA VAL A 31 -5.23 -5.79 -20.44
C VAL A 31 -6.27 -6.80 -20.93
N PRO A 32 -6.23 -7.21 -22.20
CA PRO A 32 -7.29 -8.02 -22.81
C PRO A 32 -7.61 -9.33 -22.08
N ASN A 33 -6.58 -10.05 -21.62
CA ASN A 33 -6.74 -11.34 -20.95
C ASN A 33 -7.39 -11.23 -19.56
N GLU A 34 -7.51 -10.03 -19.02
CA GLU A 34 -8.02 -9.75 -17.68
C GLU A 34 -9.29 -8.90 -17.69
N GLY A 35 -9.70 -8.37 -18.85
CA GLY A 35 -10.84 -7.46 -18.94
C GLY A 35 -10.65 -6.18 -18.12
N SER A 36 -9.41 -5.78 -17.84
CA SER A 36 -9.09 -4.71 -16.90
C SER A 36 -8.22 -3.63 -17.51
N TYR A 37 -8.23 -2.44 -16.91
CA TYR A 37 -7.26 -1.39 -17.23
C TYR A 37 -6.31 -1.20 -16.06
N ARG A 38 -5.06 -0.81 -16.35
CA ARG A 38 -4.05 -0.60 -15.31
C ARG A 38 -3.25 0.68 -15.53
N CYS A 39 -2.84 1.32 -14.45
CA CYS A 39 -1.85 2.40 -14.49
C CYS A 39 -0.45 1.82 -14.26
N ASP A 40 0.48 2.01 -15.20
CA ASP A 40 1.86 1.51 -15.09
C ASP A 40 2.73 2.23 -14.07
N MET A 41 2.36 3.46 -13.69
CA MET A 41 3.06 4.27 -12.71
C MET A 41 2.61 3.99 -11.28
N CYS A 42 1.35 4.29 -10.93
CA CYS A 42 0.87 4.03 -9.56
C CYS A 42 0.64 2.52 -9.31
N GLY A 43 0.43 1.71 -10.35
CA GLY A 43 0.12 0.29 -10.19
C GLY A 43 -1.37 -0.04 -10.07
N GLY A 44 -2.23 0.98 -10.02
CA GLY A 44 -3.67 0.84 -9.84
C GLY A 44 -4.38 0.12 -10.98
N VAL A 45 -5.59 -0.38 -10.70
CA VAL A 45 -6.39 -1.22 -11.60
C VAL A 45 -7.83 -0.74 -11.63
N LEU A 46 -8.39 -0.60 -12.82
CA LEU A 46 -9.80 -0.32 -13.06
C LEU A 46 -10.48 -1.61 -13.54
N LEU A 47 -11.55 -1.99 -12.86
CA LEU A 47 -12.40 -3.13 -13.20
C LEU A 47 -13.85 -2.66 -13.39
N SER A 48 -14.57 -3.30 -14.32
CA SER A 48 -16.03 -3.17 -14.35
C SER A 48 -16.66 -4.07 -13.29
N ALA A 49 -17.84 -3.72 -12.77
CA ALA A 49 -18.56 -4.59 -11.83
C ALA A 49 -18.86 -5.99 -12.41
N LYS A 50 -18.95 -6.14 -13.74
CA LYS A 50 -19.17 -7.45 -14.38
C LYS A 50 -17.96 -8.38 -14.23
N ASP A 51 -16.77 -7.81 -14.03
CA ASP A 51 -15.51 -8.54 -13.92
C ASP A 51 -15.12 -8.80 -12.46
N ILE A 52 -15.94 -8.36 -11.51
CA ILE A 52 -15.76 -8.59 -10.07
C ILE A 52 -16.84 -9.59 -9.62
N ASP A 53 -16.42 -10.60 -8.85
CA ASP A 53 -17.35 -11.51 -8.19
C ASP A 53 -18.30 -10.72 -7.27
N SER A 54 -19.61 -10.97 -7.36
CA SER A 54 -20.62 -10.17 -6.65
C SER A 54 -20.45 -10.22 -5.13
N GLU A 55 -20.09 -11.38 -4.56
CA GLU A 55 -19.85 -11.50 -3.11
C GLU A 55 -18.65 -10.66 -2.67
N VAL A 56 -17.63 -10.55 -3.54
CA VAL A 56 -16.46 -9.72 -3.30
C VAL A 56 -16.81 -8.23 -3.38
N LEU A 57 -17.60 -7.82 -4.37
CA LEU A 57 -18.04 -6.42 -4.50
C LEU A 57 -18.90 -6.00 -3.30
N GLU A 58 -19.86 -6.84 -2.89
CA GLU A 58 -20.66 -6.60 -1.69
C GLU A 58 -19.78 -6.45 -0.45
N SER A 59 -18.77 -7.32 -0.30
CA SER A 59 -17.83 -7.24 0.82
C SER A 59 -17.01 -5.95 0.82
N ILE A 60 -16.58 -5.45 -0.35
CA ILE A 60 -15.88 -4.17 -0.48
C ILE A 60 -16.79 -3.03 -0.01
N MET A 61 -18.06 -3.06 -0.40
CA MET A 61 -19.04 -2.03 -0.04
C MET A 61 -19.39 -2.03 1.46
N GLU A 62 -19.15 -3.13 2.17
CA GLU A 62 -19.29 -3.22 3.63
C GLU A 62 -18.06 -2.71 4.39
N LEU A 63 -16.95 -2.38 3.70
CA LEU A 63 -15.75 -1.88 4.37
C LEU A 63 -15.93 -0.45 4.89
N PRO A 64 -15.13 -0.06 5.91
CA PRO A 64 -15.17 1.30 6.41
C PRO A 64 -14.83 2.31 5.31
N GLU A 65 -15.71 3.28 5.11
CA GLU A 65 -15.45 4.42 4.24
C GLU A 65 -14.26 5.24 4.75
N VAL A 66 -13.43 5.71 3.82
CA VAL A 66 -12.34 6.64 4.10
C VAL A 66 -12.89 8.05 3.95
N ILE A 67 -13.05 8.73 5.08
CA ILE A 67 -13.62 10.09 5.16
C ILE A 67 -12.54 11.17 4.90
N GLU A 68 -11.29 10.79 4.58
CA GLU A 68 -10.26 11.78 4.27
C GLU A 68 -10.54 12.46 2.92
N GLU A 69 -10.95 13.73 2.97
CA GLU A 69 -11.27 14.61 1.83
C GLU A 69 -10.15 14.70 0.77
N GLY A 70 -8.92 14.30 1.09
CA GLY A 70 -7.78 14.26 0.16
C GLY A 70 -7.65 12.99 -0.70
N LEU A 71 -8.50 11.98 -0.49
CA LEU A 71 -8.51 10.71 -1.24
C LEU A 71 -9.71 10.59 -2.20
N SER A 72 -10.57 11.62 -2.27
CA SER A 72 -11.68 11.67 -3.22
C SER A 72 -11.13 11.70 -4.64
N THR A 73 -11.31 10.60 -5.36
CA THR A 73 -10.89 10.46 -6.75
C THR A 73 -12.13 10.42 -7.63
N GLU A 74 -12.07 11.12 -8.76
CA GLU A 74 -13.12 11.09 -9.76
C GLU A 74 -13.13 9.74 -10.47
N CYS A 75 -14.31 9.29 -10.90
CA CYS A 75 -14.43 8.07 -11.67
C CYS A 75 -13.72 8.19 -13.03
N PRO A 76 -12.72 7.33 -13.34
CA PRO A 76 -12.01 7.35 -14.62
C PRO A 76 -12.90 7.11 -15.85
N THR A 77 -14.06 6.50 -15.66
CA THR A 77 -15.02 6.16 -16.72
C THR A 77 -16.08 7.25 -16.93
N CYS A 78 -16.37 8.06 -15.90
CA CYS A 78 -17.37 9.13 -16.00
C CYS A 78 -16.75 10.51 -16.26
N SER A 79 -15.45 10.68 -16.04
CA SER A 79 -14.74 11.98 -16.07
C SER A 79 -14.52 12.57 -17.48
N THR A 80 -14.80 11.83 -18.56
CA THR A 80 -14.29 12.23 -19.89
C THR A 80 -15.22 13.04 -20.79
N ASP A 81 -16.48 13.38 -20.43
CA ASP A 81 -17.33 14.10 -21.42
C ASP A 81 -18.64 14.71 -20.89
N SER A 82 -18.66 15.37 -19.73
CA SER A 82 -19.91 15.99 -19.28
C SER A 82 -19.72 17.34 -18.62
N ASP A 83 -20.47 18.32 -19.13
CA ASP A 83 -20.83 19.62 -18.55
C ASP A 83 -21.53 19.50 -17.16
N LEU A 84 -21.15 18.51 -16.37
CA LEU A 84 -21.67 18.30 -15.02
C LEU A 84 -20.80 19.10 -14.06
N SER A 85 -21.49 19.95 -13.31
CA SER A 85 -20.95 20.81 -12.26
C SER A 85 -19.89 20.12 -11.42
N ASP A 86 -18.83 20.87 -11.13
CA ASP A 86 -17.76 20.56 -10.18
C ASP A 86 -18.31 19.75 -8.97
N GLY A 87 -18.11 18.43 -8.96
CA GLY A 87 -18.27 17.60 -7.75
C GLY A 87 -19.21 16.38 -7.78
N GLU A 88 -19.87 15.99 -8.89
CA GLU A 88 -20.93 14.95 -8.81
C GLU A 88 -20.53 13.49 -9.07
N THR A 89 -19.31 13.16 -9.52
CA THR A 89 -18.91 11.75 -9.79
C THR A 89 -17.72 11.26 -8.99
N ALA A 90 -17.72 11.54 -7.68
CA ALA A 90 -16.76 10.99 -6.75
C ALA A 90 -16.95 9.47 -6.59
N LEU A 91 -15.85 8.72 -6.58
CA LEU A 91 -15.87 7.32 -6.18
C LEU A 91 -16.16 7.21 -4.67
N THR A 92 -16.94 6.20 -4.26
CA THR A 92 -17.03 5.84 -2.84
C THR A 92 -15.70 5.23 -2.40
N ASN A 93 -15.07 5.80 -1.36
CA ASN A 93 -13.70 5.45 -0.97
C ASN A 93 -13.69 4.48 0.21
N PHE A 94 -13.07 3.31 0.02
CA PHE A 94 -12.93 2.27 1.05
C PHE A 94 -11.45 1.95 1.28
N ALA A 95 -11.07 1.77 2.55
CA ALA A 95 -9.72 1.37 2.90
C ALA A 95 -9.57 -0.14 2.82
N VAL A 96 -8.69 -0.60 1.93
CA VAL A 96 -8.32 -2.02 1.81
C VAL A 96 -6.91 -2.25 2.30
N GLU A 97 -6.80 -3.09 3.30
CA GLU A 97 -5.57 -3.68 3.80
C GLU A 97 -5.02 -4.69 2.79
N TRP A 98 -3.74 -4.58 2.51
CA TRP A 98 -3.02 -5.53 1.67
C TRP A 98 -1.75 -6.01 2.35
N TYR A 99 -1.33 -7.20 1.97
CA TYR A 99 -0.05 -7.76 2.37
C TYR A 99 0.44 -8.74 1.32
N TYR A 100 1.75 -8.92 1.25
CA TYR A 100 2.35 -10.02 0.52
C TYR A 100 3.72 -10.38 1.07
N TYR A 101 4.11 -11.62 0.83
CA TYR A 101 5.46 -12.09 1.08
C TYR A 101 6.21 -12.12 -0.23
N HIS A 102 7.40 -11.54 -0.25
CA HIS A 102 8.35 -11.78 -1.31
C HIS A 102 9.66 -12.30 -0.74
N THR A 103 10.42 -12.95 -1.60
CA THR A 103 11.73 -13.48 -1.25
C THR A 103 12.76 -12.46 -1.72
N GLN A 104 13.55 -11.93 -0.78
CA GLN A 104 14.64 -11.03 -1.08
C GLN A 104 15.96 -11.78 -0.96
N THR A 105 16.74 -11.78 -2.03
CA THR A 105 18.10 -12.33 -2.04
C THR A 105 19.07 -11.22 -1.66
N THR A 106 19.82 -11.45 -0.59
CA THR A 106 20.90 -10.58 -0.12
C THR A 106 22.24 -11.31 -0.26
N PRO A 107 23.39 -10.62 -0.20
CA PRO A 107 24.71 -11.27 -0.23
C PRO A 107 24.91 -12.31 0.89
N ILE A 108 24.14 -12.22 1.98
CA ILE A 108 24.25 -13.07 3.17
C ILE A 108 23.21 -14.22 3.14
N GLY A 109 22.39 -14.29 2.10
CA GLY A 109 21.40 -15.34 1.89
C GLY A 109 20.01 -14.81 1.54
N THR A 110 19.07 -15.74 1.54
CA THR A 110 17.68 -15.52 1.10
C THR A 110 16.78 -15.32 2.30
N MET A 111 16.04 -14.21 2.35
CA MET A 111 15.07 -13.93 3.41
C MET A 111 13.68 -13.71 2.86
N LYS A 112 12.67 -14.12 3.64
CA LYS A 112 11.26 -13.80 3.35
C LYS A 112 10.93 -12.46 3.97
N VAL A 113 10.60 -11.49 3.12
CA VAL A 113 10.19 -10.16 3.51
C VAL A 113 8.66 -10.10 3.49
N TYR A 114 8.09 -9.66 4.61
CA TYR A 114 6.68 -9.35 4.74
C TYR A 114 6.48 -7.87 4.50
N GLN A 115 5.58 -7.50 3.58
CA GLN A 115 5.15 -6.12 3.37
C GLN A 115 3.63 -6.04 3.50
N CYS A 116 3.15 -4.93 4.04
CA CYS A 116 1.73 -4.66 4.22
C CYS A 116 1.45 -3.16 4.12
N GLY A 117 0.22 -2.79 3.82
CA GLY A 117 -0.20 -1.41 3.68
C GLY A 117 -1.71 -1.31 3.53
N VAL A 118 -2.16 -0.08 3.25
CA VAL A 118 -3.55 0.24 2.98
C VAL A 118 -3.59 0.95 1.63
N SER A 119 -4.52 0.56 0.78
CA SER A 119 -4.82 1.24 -0.48
C SER A 119 -6.28 1.63 -0.52
N ASN A 120 -6.57 2.74 -1.19
CA ASN A 120 -7.95 3.16 -1.43
C ASN A 120 -8.59 2.31 -2.53
N VAL A 121 -9.87 1.99 -2.37
CA VAL A 121 -10.71 1.39 -3.39
C VAL A 121 -11.91 2.28 -3.60
N GLY A 122 -12.09 2.72 -4.84
CA GLY A 122 -13.14 3.62 -5.26
C GLY A 122 -14.22 2.88 -6.05
N HIS A 123 -15.49 2.88 -5.64
CA HIS A 123 -16.58 2.35 -6.46
C HIS A 123 -17.47 3.45 -7.03
N CYS A 124 -17.76 3.40 -8.33
CA CYS A 124 -18.67 4.34 -8.99
C CYS A 124 -20.08 3.77 -9.05
N THR A 125 -21.03 4.39 -8.36
CA THR A 125 -22.44 3.97 -8.41
C THR A 125 -23.12 4.27 -9.75
N VAL A 126 -22.54 5.16 -10.57
CA VAL A 126 -23.12 5.58 -11.87
C VAL A 126 -22.82 4.56 -12.96
N CYS A 127 -21.54 4.19 -13.15
CA CYS A 127 -21.12 3.26 -14.20
C CYS A 127 -20.72 1.87 -13.67
N ALA A 128 -20.79 1.66 -12.35
CA ALA A 128 -20.40 0.43 -11.68
C ALA A 128 -18.91 0.04 -11.88
N SER A 129 -18.04 0.99 -12.27
CA SER A 129 -16.60 0.76 -12.31
C SER A 129 -16.00 0.81 -10.90
N THR A 130 -14.99 -0.01 -10.64
CA THR A 130 -14.23 0.00 -9.38
C THR A 130 -12.75 0.27 -9.67
N TRP A 131 -12.20 1.31 -9.05
CA TRP A 131 -10.79 1.65 -9.06
C TRP A 131 -10.10 1.09 -7.83
N PHE A 132 -9.01 0.37 -8.02
CA PHE A 132 -8.14 -0.12 -6.97
C PHE A 132 -6.83 0.66 -7.05
N ALA A 133 -6.60 1.59 -6.12
CA ALA A 133 -5.39 2.38 -6.10
C ALA A 133 -4.15 1.51 -5.92
N GLY A 134 -2.99 2.03 -6.34
CA GLY A 134 -1.72 1.36 -6.14
C GLY A 134 -1.34 1.14 -4.67
N PRO A 135 -0.32 0.31 -4.39
CA PRO A 135 0.22 0.12 -3.05
C PRO A 135 1.08 1.30 -2.56
N GLY A 136 1.31 2.30 -3.41
CA GLY A 136 2.17 3.45 -3.12
C GLY A 136 3.67 3.16 -3.24
N GLU A 137 4.49 4.04 -2.68
CA GLU A 137 5.96 3.93 -2.70
C GLU A 137 6.53 3.19 -1.47
N PHE A 138 5.82 3.22 -0.35
CA PHE A 138 6.26 2.67 0.92
C PHE A 138 5.20 1.75 1.52
N ASP A 139 5.65 0.72 2.22
CA ASP A 139 4.77 -0.08 3.06
C ASP A 139 4.45 0.64 4.37
N ALA A 140 3.52 0.11 5.16
CA ALA A 140 3.10 0.69 6.43
C ALA A 140 4.22 0.80 7.49
N LEU A 141 5.35 0.10 7.30
CA LEU A 141 6.51 0.17 8.19
C LEU A 141 7.55 1.20 7.72
N GLY A 142 7.26 1.90 6.61
CA GLY A 142 8.13 2.89 5.98
C GLY A 142 9.23 2.26 5.12
N ARG A 143 9.09 1.00 4.70
CA ARG A 143 10.06 0.35 3.81
C ARG A 143 9.67 0.61 2.36
N ALA A 144 10.65 1.02 1.56
CA ALA A 144 10.45 1.23 0.14
C ALA A 144 9.95 -0.04 -0.55
N LEU A 145 8.95 0.13 -1.41
CA LEU A 145 8.40 -0.93 -2.22
C LEU A 145 9.32 -1.19 -3.42
N GLY A 146 9.48 -2.48 -3.75
CA GLY A 146 10.39 -2.88 -4.82
C GLY A 146 9.75 -2.69 -6.19
N LYS A 147 10.57 -2.71 -7.26
CA LYS A 147 10.09 -2.60 -8.65
C LYS A 147 9.02 -3.64 -9.06
N ASN A 148 8.95 -4.77 -8.34
CA ASN A 148 7.97 -5.83 -8.60
C ASN A 148 6.69 -5.72 -7.76
N THR A 149 6.61 -4.76 -6.84
CA THR A 149 5.48 -4.62 -5.92
C THR A 149 4.17 -4.36 -6.65
N THR A 150 4.15 -3.44 -7.62
CA THR A 150 2.95 -3.14 -8.42
C THR A 150 2.46 -4.37 -9.18
N ARG A 151 3.37 -5.21 -9.69
CA ARG A 151 3.01 -6.48 -10.32
C ARG A 151 2.37 -7.45 -9.31
N ILE A 152 2.95 -7.59 -8.12
CA ILE A 152 2.43 -8.48 -7.07
C ILE A 152 1.05 -8.01 -6.60
N TRP A 153 0.88 -6.69 -6.44
CA TRP A 153 -0.40 -6.06 -6.14
C TRP A 153 -1.47 -6.46 -7.17
N ARG A 154 -1.17 -6.27 -8.46
CA ARG A 154 -2.09 -6.62 -9.55
C ARG A 154 -2.44 -8.11 -9.61
N GLU A 155 -1.51 -8.98 -9.23
CA GLU A 155 -1.78 -10.43 -9.19
C GLU A 155 -2.89 -10.80 -8.20
N GLN A 156 -3.16 -9.98 -7.19
CA GLN A 156 -4.27 -10.22 -6.25
C GLN A 156 -5.64 -10.06 -6.95
N PHE A 157 -5.76 -9.11 -7.88
CA PHE A 157 -7.02 -8.91 -8.61
C PHE A 157 -7.33 -10.03 -9.61
N ARG A 158 -6.31 -10.65 -10.20
CA ARG A 158 -6.47 -11.88 -11.01
C ARG A 158 -6.99 -13.09 -10.20
N ARG A 159 -6.94 -12.97 -8.88
CA ARG A 159 -7.27 -14.02 -7.92
C ARG A 159 -8.56 -13.73 -7.14
N LEU A 160 -9.28 -12.66 -7.46
CA LEU A 160 -10.61 -12.39 -6.88
C LEU A 160 -11.52 -13.62 -7.04
N GLY A 161 -12.18 -14.01 -5.96
CA GLY A 161 -13.03 -15.21 -5.90
C GLY A 161 -12.29 -16.56 -5.83
N LYS A 162 -10.95 -16.57 -5.96
CA LYS A 162 -10.13 -17.79 -5.85
C LYS A 162 -9.65 -17.99 -4.42
N LYS A 163 -9.42 -19.26 -4.05
CA LYS A 163 -9.00 -19.63 -2.70
C LYS A 163 -7.58 -19.16 -2.41
N GLU A 164 -7.44 -18.20 -1.51
CA GLU A 164 -6.18 -17.62 -1.06
C GLU A 164 -5.81 -18.06 0.35
N LYS A 165 -4.52 -17.94 0.70
CA LYS A 165 -4.01 -18.16 2.05
C LYS A 165 -3.63 -16.82 2.67
N LEU A 166 -4.44 -16.35 3.61
CA LEU A 166 -4.16 -15.20 4.48
C LEU A 166 -3.28 -15.59 5.65
N TRP A 167 -2.24 -14.81 5.93
CA TRP A 167 -1.39 -15.03 7.09
C TRP A 167 -1.70 -14.01 8.17
N HIS A 168 -2.20 -14.50 9.29
CA HIS A 168 -2.46 -13.70 10.49
C HIS A 168 -1.30 -13.82 11.48
N ILE A 169 -1.01 -12.72 12.18
CA ILE A 169 -0.06 -12.69 13.30
C ILE A 169 -0.87 -12.45 14.58
N SER A 170 -1.15 -13.50 15.34
CA SER A 170 -1.74 -13.39 16.68
C SER A 170 -0.73 -13.91 17.71
N GLY A 171 -0.40 -13.10 18.72
CA GLY A 171 0.29 -13.60 19.91
C GLY A 171 1.60 -14.36 19.65
N GLY A 172 2.37 -13.94 18.63
CA GLY A 172 3.65 -14.58 18.27
C GLY A 172 3.53 -15.81 17.35
N GLU A 173 2.34 -16.35 17.13
CA GLU A 173 2.11 -17.48 16.21
C GLU A 173 1.56 -17.01 14.85
N ARG A 174 2.15 -17.53 13.78
CA ARG A 174 1.70 -17.27 12.39
C ARG A 174 0.65 -18.31 12.01
N ARG A 175 -0.61 -17.90 11.82
CA ARG A 175 -1.69 -18.80 11.41
C ARG A 175 -2.11 -18.51 9.96
N ALA A 176 -2.17 -19.57 9.14
CA ALA A 176 -2.71 -19.47 7.79
C ALA A 176 -4.24 -19.69 7.80
N ILE A 177 -4.98 -18.73 7.27
CA ILE A 177 -6.42 -18.79 7.03
C ILE A 177 -6.63 -18.98 5.53
N LYS A 178 -7.51 -19.90 5.14
CA LYS A 178 -7.89 -20.07 3.73
C LYS A 178 -9.20 -19.34 3.49
N THR A 179 -9.19 -18.27 2.71
CA THR A 179 -10.40 -17.53 2.31
C THR A 179 -10.57 -17.57 0.80
N LYS A 180 -11.76 -17.26 0.29
CA LYS A 180 -11.98 -16.96 -1.14
C LYS A 180 -12.14 -15.46 -1.39
N ASN A 181 -12.26 -14.67 -0.31
CA ASN A 181 -12.56 -13.26 -0.36
C ASN A 181 -11.67 -12.52 0.64
N THR A 182 -10.62 -11.87 0.14
CA THR A 182 -9.70 -11.08 0.97
C THR A 182 -10.26 -9.72 1.36
N PHE A 183 -11.42 -9.33 0.79
CA PHE A 183 -12.09 -8.05 1.03
C PHE A 183 -13.22 -8.16 2.08
N GLY A 184 -13.48 -9.35 2.62
CA GLY A 184 -14.42 -9.53 3.72
C GLY A 184 -14.01 -8.76 4.97
N VAL A 185 -15.00 -8.28 5.74
CA VAL A 185 -14.78 -7.52 6.98
C VAL A 185 -13.88 -8.26 7.97
N GLN A 186 -14.04 -9.58 8.08
CA GLN A 186 -13.21 -10.40 8.98
C GLN A 186 -11.75 -10.46 8.50
N GLU A 187 -11.54 -10.74 7.22
CA GLU A 187 -10.22 -10.78 6.59
C GLU A 187 -9.49 -9.44 6.72
N GLN A 188 -10.18 -8.34 6.38
CA GLN A 188 -9.65 -6.99 6.48
C GLN A 188 -9.31 -6.61 7.93
N SER A 189 -10.12 -7.02 8.90
CA SER A 189 -9.82 -6.84 10.33
C SER A 189 -8.56 -7.58 10.76
N LEU A 190 -8.36 -8.82 10.30
CA LEU A 190 -7.16 -9.61 10.60
C LEU A 190 -5.90 -8.98 9.99
N LEU A 191 -5.99 -8.49 8.75
CA LEU A 191 -4.88 -7.79 8.09
C LEU A 191 -4.53 -6.49 8.80
N ARG A 192 -5.54 -5.71 9.19
CA ARG A 192 -5.37 -4.50 9.99
C ARG A 192 -4.65 -4.77 11.30
N GLN A 193 -5.07 -5.81 12.04
CA GLN A 193 -4.40 -6.20 13.29
C GLN A 193 -2.93 -6.58 13.07
N ALA A 194 -2.65 -7.39 12.03
CA ALA A 194 -1.29 -7.78 11.71
C ALA A 194 -0.40 -6.59 11.32
N ARG A 195 -0.95 -5.62 10.56
CA ARG A 195 -0.25 -4.38 10.21
C ARG A 195 0.05 -3.55 11.46
N LEU A 196 -0.93 -3.31 12.32
CA LEU A 196 -0.76 -2.50 13.54
C LEU A 196 0.28 -3.13 14.49
N ALA A 197 0.24 -4.44 14.70
CA ALA A 197 1.25 -5.15 15.49
C ALA A 197 2.66 -5.03 14.88
N GLY A 198 2.76 -5.11 13.55
CA GLY A 198 4.02 -4.88 12.84
C GLY A 198 4.56 -3.45 13.00
N VAL A 199 3.68 -2.45 12.92
CA VAL A 199 4.02 -1.03 13.12
C VAL A 199 4.52 -0.81 14.54
N GLU A 200 3.83 -1.33 15.55
CA GLU A 200 4.22 -1.22 16.95
C GLU A 200 5.61 -1.82 17.19
N THR A 201 5.82 -3.06 16.73
CA THR A 201 7.11 -3.77 16.87
C THR A 201 8.26 -3.01 16.22
N GLU A 202 8.05 -2.51 15.00
CA GLU A 202 9.07 -1.77 14.27
C GLU A 202 9.35 -0.39 14.91
N THR A 203 8.32 0.25 15.43
CA THR A 203 8.43 1.51 16.17
C THR A 203 9.26 1.29 17.43
N GLU A 204 8.93 0.28 18.24
CA GLU A 204 9.75 -0.08 19.42
C GLU A 204 11.20 -0.38 19.05
N ARG A 205 11.45 -1.11 17.95
CA ARG A 205 12.80 -1.41 17.47
C ARG A 205 13.56 -0.14 17.15
N LYS A 206 12.95 0.79 16.40
CA LYS A 206 13.53 2.09 16.06
C LYS A 206 13.81 2.93 17.32
N TRP A 207 12.91 2.94 18.30
CA TRP A 207 13.14 3.61 19.60
C TRP A 207 14.30 2.99 20.38
N LYS A 208 14.37 1.66 20.47
CA LYS A 208 15.49 0.94 21.13
C LYS A 208 16.82 1.20 20.42
N GLU A 209 16.83 1.24 19.09
CA GLU A 209 18.02 1.56 18.31
C GLU A 209 18.44 3.03 18.47
N ALA A 210 17.49 3.96 18.49
CA ALA A 210 17.77 5.37 18.73
C ALA A 210 18.31 5.60 20.15
N ALA A 211 17.69 4.98 21.17
CA ALA A 211 18.16 5.01 22.54
C ALA A 211 19.56 4.39 22.66
N SER A 212 19.79 3.20 22.09
CA SER A 212 21.11 2.57 22.07
C SER A 212 22.16 3.42 21.35
N ARG A 213 21.81 4.06 20.22
CA ARG A 213 22.72 4.99 19.54
C ARG A 213 23.06 6.16 20.44
N SER A 214 22.08 6.77 21.08
CA SER A 214 22.26 7.87 22.03
C SER A 214 23.12 7.46 23.23
N ASP A 215 22.85 6.30 23.83
CA ASP A 215 23.61 5.76 24.97
C ASP A 215 25.07 5.47 24.63
N ASN A 216 25.36 5.19 23.36
CA ASN A 216 26.71 4.97 22.85
C ASN A 216 27.47 6.27 22.52
N LEU A 217 26.82 7.45 22.60
CA LEU A 217 27.45 8.74 22.35
C LEU A 217 28.05 9.34 23.62
N CYS A 218 29.10 10.13 23.44
CA CYS A 218 29.78 10.86 24.50
C CYS A 218 28.84 11.85 25.18
N LYS A 219 28.82 11.86 26.53
CA LYS A 219 27.98 12.77 27.32
C LYS A 219 28.49 14.23 27.39
N HIS A 220 29.59 14.57 26.72
CA HIS A 220 30.11 15.94 26.72
C HIS A 220 29.20 16.88 25.92
N VAL A 221 28.91 18.03 26.51
CA VAL A 221 28.20 19.15 25.87
C VAL A 221 29.18 20.31 25.78
N ALA A 222 29.43 20.78 24.56
CA ALA A 222 30.30 21.92 24.33
C ALA A 222 29.65 23.23 24.82
N ASP A 223 30.44 24.30 24.98
CA ASP A 223 29.97 25.60 25.49
C ASP A 223 28.84 26.23 24.65
N ASN A 224 28.71 25.84 23.39
CA ASN A 224 27.62 26.26 22.50
C ASN A 224 26.34 25.40 22.63
N GLY A 225 26.27 24.52 23.63
CA GLY A 225 25.16 23.62 23.89
C GLY A 225 25.10 22.39 22.97
N LYS A 226 26.05 22.21 22.04
CA LYS A 226 26.07 21.05 21.15
C LYS A 226 26.65 19.83 21.86
N MET A 227 25.90 18.74 21.83
CA MET A 227 26.36 17.44 22.33
C MET A 227 27.42 16.86 21.38
N CYS A 228 28.44 16.23 21.95
CA CYS A 228 29.47 15.53 21.20
C CYS A 228 28.87 14.32 20.45
N ASP A 229 29.18 14.20 19.16
CA ASP A 229 28.72 13.11 18.28
C ASP A 229 29.70 11.92 18.23
N HIS A 230 30.82 12.00 18.95
CA HIS A 230 31.75 10.89 19.08
C HIS A 230 31.18 9.80 20.00
N ARG A 231 31.44 8.53 19.63
CA ARG A 231 31.12 7.39 20.49
C ARG A 231 31.95 7.38 21.77
N LYS A 232 31.37 6.85 22.85
CA LYS A 232 32.05 6.52 24.11
C LYS A 232 33.27 5.65 23.86
N SER A 233 34.32 5.83 24.65
CA SER A 233 35.56 5.08 24.49
C SER A 233 35.39 3.64 25.00
N ALA A 234 35.49 2.64 24.11
CA ALA A 234 35.51 1.23 24.50
C ALA A 234 36.87 0.74 25.02
N LYS A 235 37.91 1.59 24.97
CA LYS A 235 39.31 1.25 25.30
C LYS A 235 39.87 2.06 26.47
N SER A 236 39.10 2.99 27.04
CA SER A 236 39.55 3.78 28.19
C SER A 236 39.34 3.00 29.48
N THR A 237 40.32 3.04 30.38
CA THR A 237 40.21 2.56 31.76
C THR A 237 39.62 3.60 32.72
N HIS A 238 39.35 4.82 32.26
CA HIS A 238 38.72 5.90 33.03
C HIS A 238 37.20 5.90 32.83
N ASP A 239 36.59 7.05 32.53
CA ASP A 239 35.14 7.20 32.44
C ASP A 239 34.60 6.74 31.09
N GLN A 240 33.76 5.70 31.13
CA GLN A 240 33.11 5.12 29.96
C GLN A 240 32.00 6.01 29.40
N ASP A 241 31.56 7.06 30.11
CA ASP A 241 30.54 7.98 29.62
C ASP A 241 31.07 9.02 28.61
N TYR A 242 32.39 9.10 28.44
CA TYR A 242 33.03 10.08 27.56
C TYR A 242 33.85 9.42 26.44
N CYS A 243 34.02 10.14 25.33
CA CYS A 243 34.96 9.72 24.28
C CYS A 243 36.40 9.99 24.73
N TYR A 244 37.37 9.51 23.95
CA TYR A 244 38.79 9.71 24.25
C TYR A 244 39.23 11.19 24.31
N LYS A 245 38.48 12.11 23.68
CA LYS A 245 38.78 13.55 23.67
C LYS A 245 38.27 14.30 24.90
N HIS A 246 37.24 13.76 25.56
CA HIS A 246 36.58 14.43 26.69
C HIS A 246 36.73 13.60 27.97
N GLN A 247 37.81 12.82 28.07
CA GLN A 247 38.11 12.12 29.32
C GLN A 247 38.37 13.16 30.41
N PRO A 248 37.76 13.03 31.59
CA PRO A 248 38.12 13.85 32.75
C PRO A 248 39.60 13.60 33.10
N GLU A 249 40.32 14.68 33.45
CA GLU A 249 41.70 14.60 33.96
C GLU A 249 41.77 13.99 35.38
#